data_AF-X1CJS0-F1
#
_entry.id   AF-X1CJS0-F1
#
_cell.length_a   1.000
_cell.length_b   1.000
_cell.length_c   1.000
_cell.angle_alpha   90.00
_cell.angle_beta   90.00
_cell.angle_gamma   90.00
#
_symmetry.space_group_name_H-M   'P 1'
#
loop_
_entity.id
_entity.type
_entity.pdbx_description
1 polymer ?
#
loop_
_entity_poly.entity_id
_entity_poly.type
_entity_poly.pdbx_seq_one_letter_code
_entity_poly.pdbx_strand_id
1 'polypeptide(L)' 'MIKSFKELFANLKTKGRERIIVAGGEDIETLKALKDCYNYGFGEGILVGDKTEIEKSISIIFYF' A
#
# COMPACT_ATOMS: atom_id res chain seq x y z
N MET A 1 -0.66 24.79 3.85
CA MET A 1 -1.42 23.90 4.75
C MET A 1 -2.40 23.15 3.88
N ILE A 2 -2.33 21.82 3.87
CA ILE A 2 -3.22 20.97 3.06
C ILE A 2 -4.61 20.99 3.71
N LYS A 3 -5.66 21.30 2.94
CA LYS A 3 -7.01 21.53 3.46
C LYS A 3 -7.99 20.40 3.16
N SER A 4 -7.60 19.41 2.36
CA SER A 4 -8.44 18.27 1.99
C SER A 4 -7.61 17.05 1.60
N PHE A 5 -8.23 15.87 1.66
CA PHE A 5 -7.62 14.64 1.13
C PHE A 5 -7.35 14.73 -0.37
N LYS A 6 -8.22 15.40 -1.14
CA LYS A 6 -8.00 15.62 -2.57
C LYS A 6 -6.69 16.37 -2.82
N GLU A 7 -6.46 17.44 -2.06
CA GLU A 7 -5.22 18.22 -2.15
C GLU A 7 -4.01 17.43 -1.65
N LEU A 8 -4.17 16.62 -0.59
CA LEU A 8 -3.12 15.73 -0.10
C LEU A 8 -2.66 14.75 -1.19
N PHE A 9 -3.59 13.99 -1.77
CA PHE A 9 -3.27 12.98 -2.78
C PHE A 9 -2.76 13.60 -4.08
N ALA A 10 -3.26 14.77 -4.49
CA ALA A 10 -2.73 15.49 -5.64
C ALA A 10 -1.24 15.85 -5.42
N ASN A 11 -0.89 16.34 -4.24
CA ASN A 11 0.51 16.66 -3.90
C ASN A 11 1.39 15.42 -3.84
N LEU A 12 0.94 14.34 -3.18
CA LEU A 12 1.73 13.11 -3.03
C LEU A 12 2.11 12.50 -4.40
N LYS A 13 1.18 12.47 -5.36
CA LYS A 13 1.44 11.93 -6.71
C LYS A 13 2.54 12.66 -7.49
N THR A 14 2.80 13.94 -7.19
CA THR A 14 3.83 14.73 -7.91
C THR A 14 5.26 14.23 -7.67
N LYS A 15 5.48 13.49 -6.57
CA LYS A 15 6.79 12.95 -6.21
C LYS A 15 7.07 11.58 -6.80
N GLY A 16 6.09 10.99 -7.50
CA GLY A 16 6.10 9.56 -7.83
C GLY A 16 5.73 8.70 -6.63
N ARG A 17 6.11 7.41 -6.68
CA ARG A 17 5.81 6.46 -5.59
C ARG A 17 6.91 6.51 -4.53
N GLU A 18 6.53 6.77 -3.29
CA GLU A 18 7.42 6.61 -2.14
C GLU A 18 7.43 5.15 -1.69
N ARG A 19 8.60 4.67 -1.21
CA ARG A 19 8.74 3.31 -0.65
C ARG A 19 8.16 3.26 0.76
N ILE A 20 7.24 2.33 0.99
CA ILE A 20 6.56 2.13 2.27
C ILE A 20 6.95 0.76 2.80
N ILE A 21 7.65 0.72 3.93
CA ILE A 21 8.03 -0.55 4.58
C ILE A 21 6.95 -0.91 5.59
N VAL A 22 6.43 -2.14 5.48
CA VAL A 22 5.45 -2.70 6.41
C VAL A 22 6.05 -3.93 7.08
N ALA A 23 6.21 -3.86 8.40
CA ALA A 23 6.46 -5.02 9.24
C ALA A 23 5.12 -5.67 9.60
N GLY A 24 5.01 -7.00 9.45
CA GLY A 24 3.73 -7.71 9.53
C GLY A 24 2.97 -7.67 8.20
N GLY A 25 3.67 -7.96 7.09
CA GLY A 25 3.11 -7.92 5.74
C GLY A 25 1.97 -8.92 5.46
N GLU A 26 1.64 -9.77 6.41
CA GLU A 26 0.54 -10.73 6.36
C GLU A 26 -0.83 -10.10 6.70
N ASP A 27 -0.87 -8.87 7.25
CA ASP A 27 -2.12 -8.20 7.62
C ASP A 27 -2.94 -7.77 6.39
N ILE A 28 -4.18 -8.26 6.32
CA ILE A 28 -5.06 -8.09 5.15
C ILE A 28 -5.43 -6.62 4.93
N GLU A 29 -5.73 -5.88 6.00
CA GLU A 29 -6.15 -4.48 5.86
C GLU A 29 -4.98 -3.59 5.42
N THR A 30 -3.77 -3.91 5.90
CA THR A 30 -2.54 -3.24 5.46
C THR A 30 -2.22 -3.54 3.99
N LEU A 31 -2.39 -4.78 3.53
CA LEU A 31 -2.22 -5.15 2.13
C LEU A 31 -3.23 -4.45 1.22
N LYS A 32 -4.50 -4.33 1.64
CA LYS A 32 -5.53 -3.54 0.92
C LYS A 32 -5.13 -2.07 0.82
N ALA A 33 -4.69 -1.47 1.93
CA ALA A 33 -4.23 -0.08 1.93
C ALA A 33 -3.01 0.13 1.01
N LEU A 34 -2.05 -0.80 0.99
CA LEU A 34 -0.91 -0.75 0.08
C LEU A 34 -1.32 -0.89 -1.39
N LYS A 35 -2.28 -1.78 -1.70
CA LYS A 35 -2.85 -1.92 -3.05
C LYS A 35 -3.48 -0.61 -3.50
N ASP A 36 -4.24 0.05 -2.62
CA ASP A 36 -4.81 1.36 -2.90
C ASP A 36 -3.72 2.40 -3.13
N CYS A 37 -2.72 2.52 -2.25
CA CYS A 37 -1.58 3.43 -2.44
C CYS A 37 -0.88 3.24 -3.80
N TYR A 38 -0.69 1.99 -4.21
CA TYR A 38 -0.08 1.63 -5.49
C TYR A 38 -0.94 2.05 -6.68
N ASN A 39 -2.24 1.78 -6.62
CA ASN A 39 -3.23 2.14 -7.65
C ASN A 39 -3.43 3.66 -7.76
N TYR A 40 -3.42 4.36 -6.63
CA TYR A 40 -3.49 5.82 -6.60
C TYR A 40 -2.20 6.48 -7.11
N GLY A 41 -1.07 5.75 -7.14
CA GLY A 41 0.17 6.16 -7.78
C GLY A 41 1.12 6.95 -6.87
N PHE A 42 1.03 6.80 -5.55
CA PHE A 42 1.90 7.53 -4.60
C PHE A 42 2.70 6.65 -3.65
N GLY A 43 2.42 5.34 -3.58
CA GLY A 43 3.15 4.42 -2.70
C GLY A 43 3.53 3.11 -3.38
N GLU A 44 4.64 2.53 -2.94
CA GLU A 44 5.10 1.18 -3.31
C GLU A 44 5.52 0.43 -2.05
N GLY A 45 4.86 -0.70 -1.79
CA GLY A 45 5.04 -1.47 -0.57
C GLY A 45 6.27 -2.39 -0.61
N ILE A 46 7.02 -2.42 0.49
CA ILE A 46 8.03 -3.44 0.80
C ILE A 46 7.52 -4.19 2.03
N LEU A 47 7.11 -5.44 1.82
CA LEU A 47 6.54 -6.28 2.86
C LEU A 47 7.63 -7.04 3.61
N VAL A 48 7.56 -7.03 4.93
CA VAL A 48 8.47 -7.75 5.82
C VAL A 48 7.65 -8.67 6.73
N GLY A 49 7.95 -9.96 6.70
CA GLY A 49 7.22 -10.99 7.45
C GLY A 49 7.52 -12.39 6.91
N ASP A 50 6.69 -13.36 7.29
CA ASP A 50 6.76 -14.71 6.72
C ASP A 50 6.25 -14.70 5.28
N LYS A 51 7.10 -15.16 4.35
CA LYS A 51 6.78 -15.14 2.92
C LYS A 51 5.52 -15.95 2.58
N THR A 52 5.34 -17.11 3.21
CA THR A 52 4.22 -18.02 2.92
C THR A 52 2.90 -17.41 3.38
N GLU A 53 2.87 -16.83 4.59
CA GLU A 53 1.67 -16.16 5.09
C GLU A 53 1.35 -14.88 4.30
N ILE A 54 2.37 -14.12 3.88
CA ILE A 54 2.19 -12.97 2.97
C ILE A 54 1.55 -13.41 1.65
N GLU A 55 2.09 -14.43 0.99
CA GLU A 55 1.56 -14.93 -0.29
C GLU A 55 0.12 -15.44 -0.14
N LYS A 56 -0.19 -16.10 0.97
CA LYS A 56 -1.56 -16.53 1.31
C LYS A 56 -2.50 -15.34 1.47
N SER A 57 -2.12 -14.32 2.25
CA SER A 57 -2.93 -13.11 2.42
C SER A 57 -3.12 -12.34 1.10
N ILE A 58 -2.08 -12.26 0.26
CA ILE A 58 -2.16 -11.68 -1.09
C ILE A 58 -3.15 -12.46 -1.96
N SER A 59 -3.12 -13.79 -1.91
CA SER A 59 -4.03 -14.62 -2.72
C SER A 59 -5.51 -14.32 -2.43
N ILE A 60 -5.85 -14.06 -1.17
CA ILE A 60 -7.20 -13.68 -0.73
C ILE A 60 -7.65 -12.34 -1.34
N ILE A 61 -6.72 -11.40 -1.54
CA ILE A 61 -7.00 -10.01 -1.93
C ILE A 61 -6.97 -9.81 -3.46
N PHE A 62 -6.26 -10.67 -4.20
CA PHE A 62 -6.03 -10.51 -5.64
C PHE A 62 -6.73 -11.53 -6.52
N TYR A 63 -7.21 -12.65 -5.98
CA TYR A 63 -7.90 -13.70 -6.76
C TYR A 63 -9.40 -13.87 -6.41
N PHE A 64 -9.96 -12.99 -5.57
CA PHE A 64 -11.39 -12.71 -5.48
C PHE A 64 -11.68 -11.37 -6.17
#